data_AF-A0A2V8FBX4-F1
#
_entry.id   AF-A0A2V8FBX4-F1
#
_cell.length_a   1.000
_cell.length_b   1.000
_cell.length_c   1.000
_cell.angle_alpha   90.00
_cell.angle_beta   90.00
_cell.angle_gamma   90.00
#
_symmetry.space_group_name_H-M   'P 1'
#
loop_
_entity.id
_entity.type
_entity.pdbx_description
1 polymer ?
#
loop_
_entity_poly.entity_id
_entity_poly.type
_entity_poly.pdbx_seq_one_letter_code
_entity_poly.pdbx_strand_id
1 'polypeptide(L)'
;MVRSNEKGIAMILALFLVLAASVLGSSLIFVSQTETMSSMNYRLMSQARYGAESGVHKAANYLLNTYAPPGTVGDPLANYVTTVSPVTYNGNPVVLSSDPAVASNYPVAAIRTAFLAAAQGTLDVNVGAVTYTAHATLRSMRQITDVYSGATVTLQTWDITGDGTIGVTRPAQVEVVATIERQTMPVYSYAAFATNNGCGALSFAGGATTNSYDSTAPLVGGVPPTVNSGGNVGTNGNLTDVGNTTDINGTLSTPRTGVGACTNTNVTAETLGNGATVSGGLNQLSQAVSYPTPATPNPLPPLTAQQFHQNGGCPAGVANCTVSPNGATITPLPGTVETLGDVTFNGNAVLHLRAGTYVINSLTQNGNSQIVIDSGPVVIQIAGKDSSGGNLATPLMINGNGISNPSYSPNNLEIIYAGTGQLQLAGGDTTSALVYAPNATATFSGGADLYGAVLHYDRHLQTSAVTAGNYMMSTFTWKSY
;
A
#
# COMPACT_ATOMS: atom_id res chain seq x y z
N MET A 1 -73.05 49.20 -57.63
CA MET A 1 -71.88 49.97 -57.14
C MET A 1 -70.63 49.16 -57.44
N VAL A 2 -69.83 49.58 -58.42
CA VAL A 2 -68.60 48.88 -58.86
C VAL A 2 -67.41 49.62 -58.26
N ARG A 3 -66.71 48.99 -57.31
CA ARG A 3 -65.52 49.55 -56.64
C ARG A 3 -64.30 49.41 -57.58
N SER A 4 -64.08 50.41 -58.44
CA SER A 4 -62.97 50.41 -59.40
C SER A 4 -61.63 50.91 -58.82
N ASN A 5 -61.60 51.45 -57.60
CA ASN A 5 -60.42 52.11 -57.00
C ASN A 5 -59.63 51.24 -55.98
N GLU A 6 -60.03 49.99 -55.70
CA GLU A 6 -59.35 49.14 -54.69
C GLU A 6 -58.29 48.19 -55.30
N LYS A 7 -58.16 48.12 -56.64
CA LYS A 7 -57.26 47.16 -57.31
C LYS A 7 -55.76 47.46 -57.12
N GLY A 8 -55.38 48.73 -56.99
CA GLY A 8 -53.98 49.14 -56.81
C GLY A 8 -53.45 48.85 -55.40
N ILE A 9 -54.26 49.10 -54.37
CA ILE A 9 -53.84 48.89 -52.98
C ILE A 9 -53.78 47.40 -52.62
N ALA A 10 -54.64 46.57 -53.21
CA ALA A 10 -54.59 45.11 -53.06
C ALA A 10 -53.27 44.51 -53.60
N MET A 11 -52.75 45.04 -54.72
CA MET A 11 -51.47 44.59 -55.29
C MET A 11 -50.28 45.01 -54.41
N ILE A 12 -50.30 46.22 -53.86
CA ILE A 12 -49.27 46.72 -52.95
C ILE A 12 -49.26 45.91 -51.65
N LEU A 13 -50.45 45.64 -51.08
CA LEU A 13 -50.58 44.78 -49.88
C LEU A 13 -50.11 43.36 -50.15
N ALA A 14 -50.41 42.79 -51.33
CA ALA A 14 -49.91 41.48 -51.71
C ALA A 14 -48.37 41.44 -51.84
N LEU A 15 -47.76 42.49 -52.42
CA LEU A 15 -46.30 42.61 -52.51
C LEU A 15 -45.65 42.77 -51.13
N PHE A 16 -46.23 43.56 -50.23
CA PHE A 16 -45.75 43.67 -48.85
C PHE A 16 -45.88 42.35 -48.07
N LEU A 17 -46.97 41.60 -48.28
CA LEU A 17 -47.14 40.26 -47.68
C LEU A 17 -46.11 39.26 -48.21
N VAL A 18 -45.83 39.25 -49.51
CA VAL A 18 -44.81 38.38 -50.10
C VAL A 18 -43.41 38.78 -49.63
N LEU A 19 -43.11 40.07 -49.51
CA LEU A 19 -41.86 40.57 -48.93
C LEU A 19 -41.70 40.11 -47.48
N ALA A 20 -42.73 40.31 -46.65
CA ALA A 20 -42.72 39.90 -45.25
C ALA A 20 -42.54 38.37 -45.10
N ALA A 21 -43.25 37.58 -45.91
CA ALA A 21 -43.11 36.12 -45.93
C ALA A 21 -41.72 35.67 -46.39
N SER A 22 -41.10 36.37 -47.34
CA SER A 22 -39.75 36.08 -47.81
C SER A 22 -38.70 36.37 -46.74
N VAL A 23 -38.83 37.50 -46.03
CA VAL A 23 -37.93 37.85 -44.91
C VAL A 23 -38.06 36.83 -43.77
N LEU A 24 -39.28 36.44 -43.40
CA LEU A 24 -39.51 35.39 -42.41
C LEU A 24 -38.92 34.05 -42.88
N GLY A 25 -39.12 33.67 -44.14
CA GLY A 25 -38.53 32.48 -44.74
C GLY A 25 -37.00 32.48 -44.68
N SER A 26 -36.35 33.57 -45.08
CA SER A 26 -34.89 33.73 -44.99
C SER A 26 -34.38 33.67 -43.55
N SER A 27 -35.09 34.28 -42.59
CA SER A 27 -34.72 34.24 -41.17
C SER A 27 -34.80 32.83 -40.59
N LEU A 28 -35.83 32.05 -40.93
CA LEU A 28 -35.98 30.66 -40.50
C LEU A 28 -34.90 29.76 -41.08
N ILE A 29 -34.52 29.98 -42.35
CA ILE A 29 -33.40 29.26 -42.97
C ILE A 29 -32.09 29.56 -42.22
N PHE A 30 -31.84 30.82 -41.87
CA PHE A 30 -30.64 31.19 -41.11
C PHE A 30 -30.63 30.57 -39.72
N VAL A 31 -31.74 30.61 -38.98
CA VAL A 31 -31.87 29.96 -37.66
C VAL A 31 -31.61 28.46 -37.77
N SER A 32 -32.26 27.77 -38.73
CA SER A 32 -32.06 26.34 -38.94
C SER A 32 -30.61 25.98 -39.28
N GLN A 33 -29.93 26.80 -40.09
CA GLN A 33 -28.51 26.64 -40.36
C GLN A 33 -27.67 26.82 -39.08
N THR A 34 -27.94 27.84 -38.27
CA THR A 34 -27.19 28.06 -37.01
C THR A 34 -27.38 26.93 -36.00
N GLU A 35 -28.59 26.41 -35.84
CA GLU A 35 -28.89 25.27 -34.94
C GLU A 35 -28.22 23.99 -35.43
N THR A 36 -28.26 23.73 -36.74
CA THR A 36 -27.60 22.58 -37.36
C THR A 36 -26.08 22.66 -37.16
N MET A 37 -25.48 23.83 -37.34
CA MET A 37 -24.04 24.05 -37.16
C MET A 37 -23.60 23.94 -35.69
N SER A 38 -24.43 24.42 -34.76
CA SER A 38 -24.20 24.26 -33.32
C SER A 38 -24.23 22.78 -32.90
N SER A 39 -25.24 22.04 -33.35
CA SER A 39 -25.39 20.60 -33.08
C SER A 39 -24.23 19.79 -33.66
N MET A 40 -23.78 20.14 -34.87
CA MET A 40 -22.61 19.52 -35.48
C MET A 40 -21.34 19.78 -34.68
N ASN A 41 -21.10 21.02 -34.25
CA ASN A 41 -19.93 21.37 -33.44
C ASN A 41 -19.91 20.61 -32.11
N TYR A 42 -21.06 20.53 -31.42
CA TYR A 42 -21.18 19.77 -30.18
C TYR A 42 -20.85 18.28 -30.38
N ARG A 43 -21.33 17.69 -31.46
CA ARG A 43 -21.02 16.29 -31.81
C ARG A 43 -19.55 16.08 -32.12
N LEU A 44 -18.94 16.94 -32.93
CA LEU A 44 -17.52 16.85 -33.30
C LEU A 44 -16.62 17.00 -32.07
N MET A 45 -16.95 17.93 -31.18
CA MET A 45 -16.23 18.15 -29.92
C MET A 45 -16.35 16.94 -28.98
N SER A 46 -17.54 16.33 -28.87
CA SER A 46 -17.73 15.11 -28.08
C SER A 46 -16.92 13.93 -28.64
N GLN A 47 -16.84 13.80 -29.97
CA GLN A 47 -16.05 12.75 -30.61
C GLN A 47 -14.54 12.97 -30.45
N ALA A 48 -14.07 14.21 -30.62
CA ALA A 48 -12.69 14.58 -30.36
C ALA A 48 -12.31 14.28 -28.90
N ARG A 49 -13.21 14.56 -27.95
CA ARG A 49 -13.04 14.21 -26.54
C ARG A 49 -12.86 12.71 -26.32
N TYR A 50 -13.67 11.85 -26.92
CA TYR A 50 -13.48 10.40 -26.81
C TYR A 50 -12.14 9.92 -27.41
N GLY A 51 -11.66 10.60 -28.46
CA GLY A 51 -10.29 10.40 -28.97
C GLY A 51 -9.22 10.74 -27.94
N ALA A 52 -9.32 11.92 -27.34
CA ALA A 52 -8.40 12.38 -26.30
C ALA A 52 -8.39 11.44 -25.07
N GLU A 53 -9.58 11.02 -24.60
CA GLU A 53 -9.74 10.02 -23.53
C GLU A 53 -9.09 8.68 -23.90
N SER A 54 -9.22 8.25 -25.16
CA SER A 54 -8.58 7.03 -25.64
C SER A 54 -7.06 7.13 -25.65
N GLY A 55 -6.51 8.31 -26.00
CA GLY A 55 -5.08 8.59 -25.86
C GLY A 55 -4.59 8.43 -24.42
N VAL A 56 -5.32 9.01 -23.46
CA VAL A 56 -5.03 8.86 -22.03
C VAL A 56 -5.08 7.39 -21.61
N HIS A 57 -6.13 6.65 -21.96
CA HIS A 57 -6.26 5.24 -21.59
C HIS A 57 -5.17 4.35 -22.22
N LYS A 58 -4.76 4.63 -23.44
CA LYS A 58 -3.68 3.89 -24.12
C LYS A 58 -2.33 4.15 -23.48
N ALA A 59 -2.01 5.41 -23.20
CA ALA A 59 -0.80 5.79 -22.47
C ALA A 59 -0.78 5.19 -21.05
N ALA A 60 -1.91 5.26 -20.34
CA ALA A 60 -2.10 4.62 -19.05
C ALA A 60 -1.82 3.12 -19.09
N ASN A 61 -2.46 2.41 -20.03
CA ASN A 61 -2.30 0.98 -20.17
C ASN A 61 -0.84 0.57 -20.42
N TYR A 62 -0.10 1.33 -21.24
CA TYR A 62 1.33 1.10 -21.43
C TYR A 62 2.11 1.29 -20.13
N LEU A 63 1.91 2.41 -19.44
CA LEU A 63 2.61 2.74 -18.18
C LEU A 63 2.33 1.73 -17.06
N LEU A 64 1.13 1.14 -17.04
CA LEU A 64 0.70 0.21 -16.01
C LEU A 64 1.14 -1.24 -16.28
N ASN A 65 1.13 -1.68 -17.54
CA ASN A 65 1.22 -3.10 -17.88
C ASN A 65 2.44 -3.50 -18.71
N THR A 66 3.12 -2.56 -19.37
CA THR A 66 4.22 -2.86 -20.30
C THR A 66 5.51 -2.12 -19.95
N TYR A 67 5.37 -0.92 -19.40
CA TYR A 67 6.47 -0.09 -18.97
C TYR A 67 7.24 -0.71 -17.80
N ALA A 68 8.55 -0.83 -17.95
CA ALA A 68 9.46 -1.20 -16.88
C ALA A 68 10.12 0.08 -16.34
N PRO A 69 9.93 0.43 -15.05
CA PRO A 69 10.51 1.64 -14.48
C PRO A 69 12.04 1.52 -14.30
N PRO A 70 12.76 2.64 -14.17
CA PRO A 70 14.20 2.67 -13.90
C PRO A 70 14.56 1.92 -12.62
N GLY A 71 15.77 1.38 -12.58
CA GLY A 71 16.27 0.59 -11.45
C GLY A 71 17.13 -0.61 -11.87
N THR A 72 17.25 -0.86 -13.17
CA THR A 72 18.15 -1.89 -13.72
C THR A 72 19.40 -1.27 -14.33
N VAL A 73 20.39 -2.10 -14.67
CA VAL A 73 21.62 -1.64 -15.34
C VAL A 73 21.33 -0.95 -16.68
N GLY A 74 20.25 -1.34 -17.37
CA GLY A 74 19.85 -0.75 -18.65
C GLY A 74 19.12 0.60 -18.54
N ASP A 75 18.56 0.92 -17.36
CA ASP A 75 17.90 2.19 -17.07
C ASP A 75 18.17 2.58 -15.60
N PRO A 76 19.39 3.05 -15.28
CA PRO A 76 19.77 3.33 -13.91
C PRO A 76 19.07 4.59 -13.40
N LEU A 77 18.59 4.54 -12.15
CA LEU A 77 17.91 5.67 -11.50
C LEU A 77 18.81 6.92 -11.41
N ALA A 78 20.14 6.72 -11.35
CA ALA A 78 21.13 7.80 -11.28
C ALA A 78 21.12 8.74 -12.50
N ASN A 79 20.49 8.34 -13.62
CA ASN A 79 20.31 9.22 -14.77
C ASN A 79 19.35 10.39 -14.48
N TYR A 80 18.49 10.25 -13.48
CA TYR A 80 17.36 11.16 -13.23
C TYR A 80 17.59 12.01 -11.99
N VAL A 81 17.17 13.27 -12.05
CA VAL A 81 17.08 14.13 -10.86
C VAL A 81 15.67 14.00 -10.27
N THR A 82 15.55 13.21 -9.22
CA THR A 82 14.28 12.85 -8.56
C THR A 82 13.83 13.81 -7.48
N THR A 83 14.67 14.78 -7.10
CA THR A 83 14.41 15.78 -6.07
C THR A 83 13.66 17.02 -6.58
N VAL A 84 13.30 17.04 -7.86
CA VAL A 84 12.57 18.12 -8.53
C VAL A 84 11.28 17.59 -9.16
N SER A 85 10.29 18.47 -9.35
CA SER A 85 9.05 18.16 -10.06
C SER A 85 8.80 19.18 -11.18
N PRO A 86 8.67 18.76 -12.46
CA PRO A 86 8.83 17.39 -12.97
C PRO A 86 10.23 16.80 -12.72
N VAL A 87 10.33 15.48 -12.71
CA VAL A 87 11.62 14.78 -12.72
C VAL A 87 12.37 15.15 -13.99
N THR A 88 13.66 15.41 -13.89
CA THR A 88 14.46 15.83 -15.06
C THR A 88 15.52 14.82 -15.46
N TYR A 89 15.83 14.83 -16.76
CA TYR A 89 16.94 14.13 -17.39
C TYR A 89 17.67 15.12 -18.30
N ASN A 90 18.99 15.25 -18.18
CA ASN A 90 19.79 16.25 -18.89
C ASN A 90 19.21 17.68 -18.79
N GLY A 91 18.69 18.04 -17.61
CA GLY A 91 18.11 19.36 -17.34
C GLY A 91 16.71 19.62 -17.91
N ASN A 92 16.10 18.65 -18.60
CA ASN A 92 14.75 18.78 -19.18
C ASN A 92 13.76 17.85 -18.46
N PRO A 93 12.47 18.23 -18.32
CA PRO A 93 11.42 17.35 -17.83
C PRO A 93 11.39 16.03 -18.60
N VAL A 94 11.28 14.91 -17.91
CA VAL A 94 11.18 13.59 -18.55
C VAL A 94 9.78 13.43 -19.14
N VAL A 95 9.74 13.23 -20.46
CA VAL A 95 8.51 13.09 -21.24
C VAL A 95 8.62 11.85 -22.13
N LEU A 96 7.54 11.05 -22.12
CA LEU A 96 7.23 10.05 -23.12
C LEU A 96 6.10 10.60 -24.00
N SER A 97 6.22 10.55 -25.32
CA SER A 97 5.24 11.18 -26.20
C SER A 97 5.04 10.38 -27.48
N SER A 98 3.79 10.32 -27.92
CA SER A 98 3.40 10.00 -29.29
C SER A 98 2.95 11.21 -30.10
N ASP A 99 2.82 12.38 -29.46
CA ASP A 99 2.47 13.63 -30.12
C ASP A 99 3.70 14.21 -30.85
N PRO A 100 3.61 14.44 -32.18
CA PRO A 100 4.71 15.03 -32.95
C PRO A 100 5.08 16.46 -32.51
N ALA A 101 4.20 17.19 -31.83
CA ALA A 101 4.49 18.52 -31.30
C ALA A 101 5.29 18.49 -29.98
N VAL A 102 5.31 17.34 -29.29
CA VAL A 102 5.99 17.16 -28.00
C VAL A 102 7.05 16.07 -28.12
N ALA A 103 8.33 16.45 -28.10
CA ALA A 103 9.42 15.49 -28.22
C ALA A 103 9.57 14.61 -26.97
N SER A 104 9.63 13.29 -27.17
CA SER A 104 9.98 12.33 -26.14
C SER A 104 11.49 12.37 -25.84
N ASN A 105 11.87 12.55 -24.58
CA ASN A 105 13.27 12.64 -24.15
C ASN A 105 13.68 11.56 -23.13
N TYR A 106 12.81 10.58 -22.87
CA TYR A 106 13.11 9.47 -21.95
C TYR A 106 14.42 8.76 -22.34
N PRO A 107 15.36 8.48 -21.41
CA PRO A 107 16.72 8.01 -21.75
C PRO A 107 16.77 6.76 -22.62
N VAL A 108 15.90 5.79 -22.35
CA VAL A 108 15.89 4.49 -23.02
C VAL A 108 15.10 4.54 -24.33
N ALA A 109 15.80 4.36 -25.45
CA ALA A 109 15.19 4.41 -26.79
C ALA A 109 14.07 3.37 -27.00
N ALA A 110 14.25 2.14 -26.49
CA ALA A 110 13.23 1.09 -26.62
C ALA A 110 11.91 1.48 -25.92
N ILE A 111 11.98 2.15 -24.76
CA ILE A 111 10.80 2.65 -24.04
C ILE A 111 10.14 3.78 -24.84
N ARG A 112 10.91 4.72 -25.40
CA ARG A 112 10.36 5.78 -26.27
C ARG A 112 9.58 5.20 -27.46
N THR A 113 10.18 4.25 -28.17
CA THR A 113 9.56 3.61 -29.35
C THR A 113 8.30 2.83 -28.97
N ALA A 114 8.34 2.09 -27.85
CA ALA A 114 7.18 1.32 -27.40
C ALA A 114 6.02 2.22 -26.94
N PHE A 115 6.31 3.33 -26.24
CA PHE A 115 5.29 4.31 -25.87
C PHE A 115 4.67 4.97 -27.10
N LEU A 116 5.50 5.44 -28.05
CA LEU A 116 5.02 6.04 -29.31
C LEU A 116 4.07 5.09 -30.04
N ALA A 117 4.41 3.81 -30.13
CA ALA A 117 3.56 2.81 -30.78
C ALA A 117 2.25 2.53 -30.01
N ALA A 118 2.30 2.56 -28.67
CA ALA A 118 1.15 2.22 -27.83
C ALA A 118 0.14 3.37 -27.67
N ALA A 119 0.61 4.62 -27.64
CA ALA A 119 -0.15 5.79 -27.21
C ALA A 119 -0.69 6.65 -28.38
N GLN A 120 -0.87 6.09 -29.56
CA GLN A 120 -1.48 6.77 -30.71
C GLN A 120 -2.41 5.85 -31.49
N GLY A 121 -3.32 6.43 -32.27
CA GLY A 121 -4.15 5.67 -33.19
C GLY A 121 -5.31 6.46 -33.76
N THR A 122 -6.25 5.74 -34.35
CA THR A 122 -7.49 6.29 -34.91
C THR A 122 -8.71 5.58 -34.35
N LEU A 123 -9.80 6.33 -34.20
CA LEU A 123 -11.13 5.81 -33.95
C LEU A 123 -12.02 6.19 -35.12
N ASP A 124 -12.60 5.19 -35.78
CA ASP A 124 -13.58 5.44 -36.82
C ASP A 124 -14.90 5.84 -36.17
N VAL A 125 -15.30 7.10 -36.37
CA VAL A 125 -16.64 7.56 -36.04
C VAL A 125 -17.37 7.88 -37.34
N ASN A 126 -18.69 7.67 -37.40
CA ASN A 126 -19.51 7.75 -38.61
C ASN A 126 -19.38 9.05 -39.45
N VAL A 127 -18.69 10.07 -38.93
CA VAL A 127 -18.48 11.39 -39.55
C VAL A 127 -17.03 11.64 -39.98
N GLY A 128 -16.08 10.76 -39.66
CA GLY A 128 -14.65 10.87 -39.96
C GLY A 128 -13.79 10.08 -38.97
N ALA A 129 -12.51 9.88 -39.27
CA ALA A 129 -11.59 9.29 -38.29
C ALA A 129 -11.16 10.34 -37.25
N VAL A 130 -11.25 10.01 -35.97
CA VAL A 130 -10.63 10.78 -34.87
C VAL A 130 -9.24 10.21 -34.65
N THR A 131 -8.20 11.00 -34.90
CA THR A 131 -6.83 10.64 -34.53
C THR A 131 -6.59 11.01 -33.08
N TYR A 132 -5.89 10.15 -32.34
CA TYR A 132 -5.44 10.46 -31.00
C TYR A 132 -3.94 10.25 -30.83
N THR A 133 -3.35 11.10 -30.00
CA THR A 133 -1.97 11.03 -29.51
C THR A 133 -1.98 11.29 -28.01
N ALA A 134 -0.89 10.98 -27.32
CA ALA A 134 -0.74 11.31 -25.92
C ALA A 134 0.73 11.54 -25.57
N HIS A 135 0.96 12.38 -24.57
CA HIS A 135 2.26 12.54 -23.93
C HIS A 135 2.11 12.42 -22.41
N ALA A 136 3.12 11.84 -21.77
CA ALA A 136 3.18 11.61 -20.34
C ALA A 136 4.45 12.29 -19.78
N THR A 137 4.27 13.18 -18.81
CA THR A 137 5.36 13.86 -18.10
C THR A 137 5.55 13.24 -16.71
N LEU A 138 6.78 12.85 -16.39
CA LEU A 138 7.11 12.25 -15.10
C LEU A 138 7.18 13.32 -14.01
N ARG A 139 6.21 13.32 -13.09
CA ARG A 139 6.10 14.32 -12.03
C ARG A 139 6.95 14.03 -10.81
N SER A 140 7.00 12.76 -10.40
CA SER A 140 7.81 12.32 -9.26
C SER A 140 8.24 10.88 -9.47
N MET A 141 9.41 10.53 -8.94
CA MET A 141 9.94 9.19 -8.95
C MET A 141 10.73 8.93 -7.68
N ARG A 142 10.50 7.79 -7.03
CA ARG A 142 11.27 7.36 -5.87
C ARG A 142 11.37 5.84 -5.81
N GLN A 143 12.40 5.32 -5.16
CA GLN A 143 12.50 3.90 -4.85
C GLN A 143 12.11 3.65 -3.40
N ILE A 144 11.46 2.51 -3.18
CA ILE A 144 11.24 1.92 -1.86
C ILE A 144 11.75 0.47 -1.89
N THR A 145 12.08 -0.08 -0.73
CA THR A 145 12.24 -1.52 -0.57
C THR A 145 10.90 -2.07 -0.11
N ASP A 146 10.31 -2.95 -0.93
CA ASP A 146 9.05 -3.59 -0.60
C ASP A 146 9.26 -4.62 0.53
N VAL A 147 8.53 -4.46 1.63
CA VAL A 147 8.71 -5.29 2.84
C VAL A 147 8.37 -6.77 2.61
N TYR A 148 7.41 -7.09 1.73
CA TYR A 148 7.00 -8.48 1.51
C TYR A 148 7.97 -9.26 0.63
N SER A 149 8.52 -8.61 -0.40
CA SER A 149 9.41 -9.25 -1.37
C SER A 149 10.89 -8.99 -1.11
N GLY A 150 11.22 -7.98 -0.29
CA GLY A 150 12.58 -7.47 -0.13
C GLY A 150 13.13 -6.77 -1.38
N ALA A 151 12.33 -6.63 -2.44
CA ALA A 151 12.75 -6.08 -3.72
C ALA A 151 12.63 -4.55 -3.74
N THR A 152 13.54 -3.90 -4.46
CA THR A 152 13.43 -2.46 -4.71
C THR A 152 12.36 -2.19 -5.76
N VAL A 153 11.35 -1.39 -5.41
CA VAL A 153 10.25 -0.98 -6.30
C VAL A 153 10.35 0.52 -6.56
N THR A 154 10.31 0.90 -7.84
CA THR A 154 10.28 2.31 -8.26
C THR A 154 8.83 2.77 -8.39
N LEU A 155 8.45 3.76 -7.59
CA LEU A 155 7.16 4.42 -7.62
C LEU A 155 7.25 5.68 -8.47
N GLN A 156 6.25 5.90 -9.31
CA GLN A 156 6.19 7.06 -10.19
C GLN A 156 4.79 7.67 -10.21
N THR A 157 4.78 8.98 -10.46
CA THR A 157 3.58 9.74 -10.77
C THR A 157 3.75 10.36 -12.15
N TRP A 158 2.79 10.12 -13.03
CA TRP A 158 2.78 10.61 -14.40
C TRP A 158 1.56 11.49 -14.61
N ASP A 159 1.77 12.66 -15.20
CA ASP A 159 0.68 13.42 -15.81
C ASP A 159 0.60 13.07 -17.28
N ILE A 160 -0.56 12.57 -17.70
CA ILE A 160 -0.83 12.15 -19.07
C ILE A 160 -1.76 13.17 -19.70
N THR A 161 -1.37 13.68 -20.84
CA THR A 161 -2.19 14.53 -21.70
C THR A 161 -2.48 13.75 -22.97
N GLY A 162 -3.77 13.55 -23.27
CA GLY A 162 -4.24 12.97 -24.52
C GLY A 162 -4.87 14.04 -25.40
N ASP A 163 -4.57 14.00 -26.69
CA ASP A 163 -5.11 14.89 -27.71
C ASP A 163 -5.97 14.08 -28.68
N GLY A 164 -7.16 14.59 -28.96
CA GLY A 164 -8.08 14.02 -29.94
C GLY A 164 -8.43 15.04 -31.00
N THR A 165 -8.22 14.69 -32.27
CA THR A 165 -8.43 15.59 -33.41
C THR A 165 -9.31 14.92 -34.46
N ILE A 166 -10.29 15.65 -34.98
CA ILE A 166 -11.08 15.24 -36.14
C ILE A 166 -10.79 16.16 -37.34
N GLY A 167 -10.19 15.61 -38.40
CA GLY A 167 -9.67 16.37 -39.55
C GLY A 167 -10.67 16.63 -40.68
N VAL A 168 -11.96 16.80 -40.38
CA VAL A 168 -12.98 17.10 -41.40
C VAL A 168 -12.97 18.59 -41.80
N THR A 169 -13.84 19.00 -42.72
CA THR A 169 -13.98 20.40 -43.20
C THR A 169 -14.17 21.44 -42.08
N ARG A 170 -14.57 21.01 -40.88
CA ARG A 170 -14.56 21.80 -39.65
C ARG A 170 -13.81 21.01 -38.57
N PRO A 171 -12.51 21.28 -38.35
CA PRO A 171 -11.75 20.52 -37.39
C PRO A 171 -12.21 20.83 -35.96
N ALA A 172 -12.14 19.83 -35.09
CA ALA A 172 -12.27 19.99 -33.65
C ALA A 172 -11.09 19.30 -32.96
N GLN A 173 -10.51 19.96 -31.97
CA GLN A 173 -9.43 19.43 -31.15
C GLN A 173 -9.80 19.55 -29.67
N VAL A 174 -9.61 18.46 -28.93
CA VAL A 174 -9.82 18.40 -27.49
C VAL A 174 -8.60 17.79 -26.84
N GLU A 175 -8.23 18.33 -25.68
CA GLU A 175 -7.18 17.81 -24.83
C GLU A 175 -7.78 17.33 -23.50
N VAL A 176 -7.32 16.18 -23.02
CA VAL A 176 -7.71 15.57 -21.74
C VAL A 176 -6.45 15.30 -20.93
N VAL A 177 -6.45 15.69 -19.67
CA VAL A 177 -5.33 15.48 -18.74
C VAL A 177 -5.78 14.58 -17.59
N ALA A 178 -4.96 13.57 -17.28
CA ALA A 178 -5.13 12.71 -16.12
C ALA A 178 -3.79 12.41 -15.43
N THR A 179 -3.81 12.37 -14.09
CA THR A 179 -2.66 11.93 -13.29
C THR A 179 -2.80 10.47 -12.91
N ILE A 180 -1.77 9.67 -13.18
CA ILE A 180 -1.62 8.31 -12.69
C ILE A 180 -0.52 8.28 -11.64
N GLU A 181 -0.84 7.72 -10.49
CA GLU A 181 0.11 7.62 -9.38
C GLU A 181 0.06 6.26 -8.71
N ARG A 182 1.15 5.93 -8.03
CA ARG A 182 1.26 4.79 -7.13
C ARG A 182 1.78 5.27 -5.80
N GLN A 183 0.97 5.15 -4.75
CA GLN A 183 1.34 5.61 -3.41
C GLN A 183 1.97 4.47 -2.60
N THR A 184 2.81 4.84 -1.63
CA THR A 184 3.27 3.92 -0.59
C THR A 184 2.14 3.65 0.39
N MET A 185 1.93 2.39 0.74
CA MET A 185 1.03 2.00 1.82
C MET A 185 1.87 1.41 2.96
N PRO A 186 1.67 1.85 4.21
CA PRO A 186 2.35 1.23 5.33
C PRO A 186 1.85 -0.21 5.51
N VAL A 187 2.79 -1.14 5.65
CA VAL A 187 2.49 -2.57 5.84
C VAL A 187 1.87 -2.82 7.21
N TYR A 188 2.37 -2.10 8.22
CA TYR A 188 1.85 -2.14 9.58
C TYR A 188 1.16 -0.81 9.87
N SER A 189 -0.17 -0.79 9.83
CA SER A 189 -1.01 0.38 10.17
C SER A 189 -1.78 0.19 11.48
N TYR A 190 -1.56 -0.94 12.14
CA TYR A 190 -2.24 -1.36 13.35
C TYR A 190 -1.20 -1.76 14.40
N ALA A 191 -1.53 -1.50 15.67
CA ALA A 191 -0.90 -2.14 16.81
C ALA A 191 -1.06 -3.66 16.67
N ALA A 192 -2.28 -4.16 16.48
CA ALA A 192 -2.50 -5.58 16.21
C ALA A 192 -3.52 -5.77 15.09
N PHE A 193 -3.28 -6.76 14.22
CA PHE A 193 -4.27 -7.21 13.25
C PHE A 193 -4.46 -8.72 13.30
N ALA A 194 -5.70 -9.19 13.47
CA ALA A 194 -6.05 -10.61 13.43
C ALA A 194 -6.75 -10.99 12.12
N THR A 195 -6.20 -11.97 11.40
CA THR A 195 -6.72 -12.44 10.11
C THR A 195 -7.90 -13.40 10.21
N ASN A 196 -8.12 -14.01 11.38
CA ASN A 196 -9.24 -14.90 11.64
C ASN A 196 -10.58 -14.15 11.46
N ASN A 197 -11.55 -14.77 10.81
CA ASN A 197 -12.84 -14.18 10.48
C ASN A 197 -14.00 -14.63 11.40
N GLY A 198 -13.68 -15.33 12.49
CA GLY A 198 -14.63 -15.85 13.46
C GLY A 198 -14.72 -15.03 14.74
N CYS A 199 -15.37 -15.63 15.74
CA CYS A 199 -15.46 -15.07 17.09
C CYS A 199 -14.15 -15.27 17.88
N GLY A 200 -13.83 -14.31 18.76
CA GLY A 200 -12.59 -14.27 19.51
C GLY A 200 -11.36 -14.05 18.64
N ALA A 201 -11.50 -13.48 17.44
CA ALA A 201 -10.39 -13.32 16.50
C ALA A 201 -9.28 -12.42 17.07
N LEU A 202 -9.65 -11.35 17.76
CA LEU A 202 -8.75 -10.52 18.55
C LEU A 202 -9.33 -10.36 19.96
N SER A 203 -8.49 -10.50 20.98
CA SER A 203 -8.90 -10.29 22.36
C SER A 203 -7.87 -9.51 23.17
N PHE A 204 -8.36 -8.54 23.92
CA PHE A 204 -7.63 -7.86 24.97
C PHE A 204 -8.31 -8.16 26.32
N ALA A 205 -7.50 -8.27 27.36
CA ALA A 205 -7.95 -8.62 28.71
C ALA A 205 -6.97 -8.04 29.75
N GLY A 206 -7.38 -8.04 31.02
CA GLY A 206 -6.49 -7.69 32.13
C GLY A 206 -6.12 -6.21 32.24
N GLY A 207 -6.90 -5.31 31.64
CA GLY A 207 -6.60 -3.86 31.63
C GLY A 207 -5.57 -3.46 30.58
N ALA A 208 -5.46 -4.23 29.49
CA ALA A 208 -4.54 -3.91 28.40
C ALA A 208 -4.85 -2.53 27.79
N THR A 209 -3.80 -1.84 27.35
CA THR A 209 -3.94 -0.54 26.68
C THR A 209 -3.23 -0.59 25.34
N THR A 210 -3.91 -0.17 24.26
CA THR A 210 -3.23 0.15 23.00
C THR A 210 -3.12 1.65 22.86
N ASN A 211 -1.97 2.12 22.41
CA ASN A 211 -1.71 3.53 22.13
C ASN A 211 -0.57 3.61 21.10
N SER A 212 0.07 4.77 20.91
CA SER A 212 1.23 4.87 20.03
C SER A 212 2.43 5.56 20.67
N TYR A 213 3.59 5.36 20.08
CA TYR A 213 4.82 6.09 20.38
C TYR A 213 5.57 6.38 19.07
N ASP A 214 6.77 6.93 19.17
CA ASP A 214 7.69 7.10 18.05
C ASP A 214 9.08 6.65 18.51
N SER A 215 9.61 5.59 17.90
CA SER A 215 10.92 5.03 18.28
C SER A 215 12.11 5.96 18.00
N THR A 216 11.90 7.03 17.24
CA THR A 216 12.90 8.07 16.97
C THR A 216 12.86 9.22 17.99
N ALA A 217 11.83 9.28 18.84
CA ALA A 217 11.69 10.33 19.84
C ALA A 217 12.67 10.11 21.02
N PRO A 218 13.17 11.19 21.65
CA PRO A 218 13.97 11.07 22.86
C PRO A 218 13.22 10.37 23.99
N LEU A 219 13.91 9.48 24.70
CA LEU A 219 13.35 8.77 25.86
C LEU A 219 13.11 9.73 27.02
N VAL A 220 12.02 9.52 27.74
CA VAL A 220 11.66 10.26 28.97
C VAL A 220 11.53 9.24 30.10
N GLY A 221 12.40 9.33 31.11
CA GLY A 221 12.42 8.34 32.20
C GLY A 221 12.91 6.95 31.78
N GLY A 222 13.63 6.84 30.66
CA GLY A 222 14.20 5.58 30.16
C GLY A 222 13.30 4.82 29.17
N VAL A 223 12.09 5.30 28.91
CA VAL A 223 11.13 4.72 27.96
C VAL A 223 10.67 5.76 26.92
N PRO A 224 10.18 5.35 25.74
CA PRO A 224 9.66 6.31 24.77
C PRO A 224 8.33 6.91 25.27
N PRO A 225 8.08 8.21 25.05
CA PRO A 225 6.83 8.82 25.43
C PRO A 225 5.67 8.25 24.58
N THR A 226 4.66 7.72 25.26
CA THR A 226 3.44 7.23 24.62
C THR A 226 2.41 8.35 24.47
N VAL A 227 1.53 8.21 23.48
CA VAL A 227 0.43 9.12 23.18
C VAL A 227 -0.84 8.30 23.11
N ASN A 228 -1.89 8.72 23.83
CA ASN A 228 -3.22 8.08 23.86
C ASN A 228 -4.01 8.30 22.56
N SER A 229 -3.40 7.95 21.43
CA SER A 229 -3.99 7.94 20.08
C SER A 229 -3.13 7.04 19.18
N GLY A 230 -3.63 6.65 18.01
CA GLY A 230 -2.86 5.90 17.01
C GLY A 230 -2.61 4.43 17.35
N GLY A 231 -3.11 3.92 18.47
CA GLY A 231 -3.10 2.50 18.84
C GLY A 231 -4.19 1.70 18.12
N ASN A 232 -4.34 1.91 16.82
CA ASN A 232 -5.40 1.30 16.02
C ASN A 232 -5.26 -0.22 16.02
N VAL A 233 -6.37 -0.94 16.07
CA VAL A 233 -6.38 -2.41 15.95
C VAL A 233 -7.32 -2.82 14.81
N GLY A 234 -7.15 -4.04 14.31
CA GLY A 234 -8.02 -4.55 13.26
C GLY A 234 -8.21 -6.05 13.34
N THR A 235 -9.33 -6.51 12.78
CA THR A 235 -9.60 -7.94 12.66
C THR A 235 -10.55 -8.21 11.50
N ASN A 236 -10.39 -9.36 10.85
CA ASN A 236 -11.38 -9.87 9.90
C ASN A 236 -12.61 -10.47 10.58
N GLY A 237 -12.53 -10.75 11.88
CA GLY A 237 -13.59 -11.32 12.71
C GLY A 237 -14.14 -10.27 13.68
N ASN A 238 -14.25 -10.62 14.96
CA ASN A 238 -14.62 -9.68 16.02
C ASN A 238 -13.45 -9.34 16.96
N LEU A 239 -13.50 -8.14 17.51
CA LEU A 239 -12.81 -7.82 18.75
C LEU A 239 -13.65 -8.30 19.94
N THR A 240 -13.03 -9.04 20.86
CA THR A 240 -13.64 -9.42 22.14
C THR A 240 -12.84 -8.82 23.29
N ASP A 241 -13.42 -7.86 24.00
CA ASP A 241 -12.77 -7.26 25.16
C ASP A 241 -13.33 -7.84 26.45
N VAL A 242 -12.46 -8.49 27.21
CA VAL A 242 -12.81 -9.22 28.41
C VAL A 242 -12.04 -8.64 29.59
N GLY A 243 -12.38 -7.41 29.99
CA GLY A 243 -11.73 -6.78 31.13
C GLY A 243 -12.40 -5.49 31.60
N ASN A 244 -12.38 -5.26 32.91
CA ASN A 244 -12.54 -3.91 33.46
C ASN A 244 -11.24 -3.15 33.13
N THR A 245 -11.32 -1.91 32.61
CA THR A 245 -10.18 -1.02 32.28
C THR A 245 -9.34 -1.30 31.01
N THR A 246 -9.80 -2.14 30.07
CA THR A 246 -9.10 -2.25 28.76
C THR A 246 -9.40 -1.02 27.89
N ASP A 247 -8.36 -0.33 27.41
CA ASP A 247 -8.50 0.90 26.63
C ASP A 247 -7.74 0.83 25.29
N ILE A 248 -8.50 0.86 24.20
CA ILE A 248 -7.95 0.96 22.84
C ILE A 248 -7.96 2.43 22.42
N ASN A 249 -6.79 3.07 22.48
CA ASN A 249 -6.63 4.46 22.09
C ASN A 249 -6.41 4.59 20.56
N GLY A 250 -7.42 4.17 19.81
CA GLY A 250 -7.41 4.15 18.35
C GLY A 250 -8.74 3.66 17.77
N THR A 251 -8.76 3.44 16.47
CA THR A 251 -9.92 2.84 15.77
C THR A 251 -9.85 1.32 15.78
N LEU A 252 -11.01 0.67 15.70
CA LEU A 252 -11.13 -0.75 15.37
C LEU A 252 -11.57 -0.90 13.91
N SER A 253 -10.72 -1.51 13.07
CA SER A 253 -11.03 -1.79 11.67
C SER A 253 -11.59 -3.21 11.48
N THR A 254 -12.81 -3.34 10.94
CA THR A 254 -13.44 -4.64 10.63
C THR A 254 -14.20 -4.61 9.30
N PRO A 255 -14.38 -5.74 8.58
CA PRO A 255 -15.24 -5.81 7.40
C PRO A 255 -16.72 -5.48 7.68
N ARG A 256 -17.45 -4.96 6.67
CA ARG A 256 -18.88 -4.58 6.78
C ARG A 256 -19.88 -5.70 7.07
N THR A 257 -19.51 -6.97 7.00
CA THR A 257 -20.45 -8.11 7.09
C THR A 257 -20.66 -8.56 8.53
N GLY A 258 -21.92 -8.82 8.94
CA GLY A 258 -22.25 -9.51 10.20
C GLY A 258 -22.90 -8.62 11.28
N VAL A 259 -24.20 -8.33 11.16
CA VAL A 259 -24.94 -7.62 12.22
C VAL A 259 -25.67 -8.63 13.10
N GLY A 260 -25.23 -8.81 14.35
CA GLY A 260 -25.83 -9.61 15.42
C GLY A 260 -24.78 -10.31 16.30
N ALA A 261 -25.15 -10.74 17.52
CA ALA A 261 -24.22 -11.26 18.53
C ALA A 261 -23.24 -12.32 17.99
N CYS A 262 -22.00 -12.29 18.49
CA CYS A 262 -20.97 -13.24 18.07
C CYS A 262 -21.41 -14.69 18.36
N THR A 263 -21.70 -15.41 17.29
CA THR A 263 -22.10 -16.82 17.27
C THR A 263 -21.37 -17.48 16.09
N ASN A 264 -21.28 -18.81 16.07
CA ASN A 264 -20.64 -19.51 14.94
C ASN A 264 -21.25 -19.17 13.56
N THR A 265 -22.44 -18.56 13.52
CA THR A 265 -23.17 -18.16 12.30
C THR A 265 -23.26 -16.65 12.09
N ASN A 266 -22.77 -15.81 13.00
CA ASN A 266 -22.82 -14.35 12.90
C ASN A 266 -21.65 -13.70 13.66
N VAL A 267 -21.00 -12.70 13.05
CA VAL A 267 -19.82 -12.04 13.62
C VAL A 267 -20.06 -10.54 13.67
N THR A 268 -20.30 -9.99 14.87
CA THR A 268 -20.27 -8.54 15.11
C THR A 268 -18.85 -8.01 15.01
N ALA A 269 -18.68 -6.74 14.65
CA ALA A 269 -17.37 -6.07 14.69
C ALA A 269 -16.71 -6.12 16.08
N GLU A 270 -17.51 -5.97 17.14
CA GLU A 270 -17.00 -5.75 18.49
C GLU A 270 -17.94 -6.34 19.55
N THR A 271 -17.37 -6.89 20.62
CA THR A 271 -18.08 -7.35 21.82
C THR A 271 -17.33 -6.83 23.04
N LEU A 272 -17.81 -5.72 23.60
CA LEU A 272 -17.23 -5.08 24.79
C LEU A 272 -17.91 -5.56 26.07
N GLY A 273 -17.10 -5.92 27.07
CA GLY A 273 -17.54 -6.15 28.45
C GLY A 273 -17.05 -5.08 29.42
N ASN A 274 -17.74 -4.91 30.55
CA ASN A 274 -17.23 -4.32 31.79
C ASN A 274 -16.45 -2.98 31.69
N GLY A 275 -16.83 -2.05 30.80
CA GLY A 275 -16.22 -0.72 30.74
C GLY A 275 -14.99 -0.59 29.85
N ALA A 276 -14.68 -1.60 29.04
CA ALA A 276 -13.71 -1.49 27.96
C ALA A 276 -14.11 -0.43 26.91
N THR A 277 -13.11 0.24 26.31
CA THR A 277 -13.36 1.32 25.34
C THR A 277 -12.51 1.22 24.07
N VAL A 278 -13.11 1.59 22.93
CA VAL A 278 -12.41 1.91 21.68
C VAL A 278 -12.67 3.39 21.36
N SER A 279 -11.69 4.25 21.64
CA SER A 279 -11.91 5.71 21.62
C SER A 279 -12.04 6.31 20.21
N GLY A 280 -11.46 5.67 19.20
CA GLY A 280 -11.56 6.08 17.80
C GLY A 280 -12.78 5.52 17.06
N GLY A 281 -13.54 4.63 17.69
CA GLY A 281 -14.71 3.98 17.10
C GLY A 281 -14.38 2.96 15.99
N LEU A 282 -15.43 2.52 15.29
CA LEU A 282 -15.36 1.49 14.25
C LEU A 282 -15.04 2.08 12.87
N ASN A 283 -14.05 1.52 12.20
CA ASN A 283 -13.75 1.78 10.79
C ASN A 283 -14.15 0.57 9.93
N GLN A 284 -15.20 0.72 9.13
CA GLN A 284 -15.72 -0.38 8.33
C GLN A 284 -14.94 -0.55 7.03
N LEU A 285 -14.21 -1.66 6.94
CA LEU A 285 -13.52 -2.09 5.73
C LEU A 285 -14.51 -2.63 4.70
N SER A 286 -14.23 -2.37 3.42
CA SER A 286 -15.05 -2.86 2.31
C SER A 286 -14.98 -4.38 2.14
N GLN A 287 -13.87 -4.99 2.56
CA GLN A 287 -13.60 -6.42 2.48
C GLN A 287 -12.64 -6.86 3.59
N ALA A 288 -12.52 -8.17 3.79
CA ALA A 288 -11.49 -8.76 4.65
C ALA A 288 -10.09 -8.41 4.15
N VAL A 289 -9.17 -8.12 5.08
CA VAL A 289 -7.75 -7.88 4.78
C VAL A 289 -7.07 -9.22 4.64
N SER A 290 -6.40 -9.43 3.50
CA SER A 290 -5.58 -10.61 3.26
C SER A 290 -4.12 -10.26 3.51
N TYR A 291 -3.47 -11.00 4.39
CA TYR A 291 -2.03 -10.94 4.60
C TYR A 291 -1.40 -12.17 3.93
N PRO A 292 -0.42 -11.99 3.02
CA PRO A 292 0.18 -13.12 2.30
C PRO A 292 0.92 -14.04 3.27
N THR A 293 0.71 -15.36 3.16
CA THR A 293 1.50 -16.32 3.94
C THR A 293 2.99 -16.17 3.60
N PRO A 294 3.87 -15.93 4.59
CA PRO A 294 5.31 -15.90 4.35
C PRO A 294 5.80 -17.22 3.75
N ALA A 295 6.90 -17.18 3.01
CA ALA A 295 7.57 -18.40 2.58
C ALA A 295 8.10 -19.16 3.81
N THR A 296 7.91 -20.48 3.84
CA THR A 296 8.60 -21.32 4.82
C THR A 296 10.11 -21.30 4.54
N PRO A 297 10.98 -21.30 5.57
CA PRO A 297 12.42 -21.32 5.37
C PRO A 297 12.88 -22.46 4.46
N ASN A 298 13.79 -22.15 3.53
CA ASN A 298 14.40 -23.12 2.62
C ASN A 298 15.90 -22.82 2.47
N PRO A 299 16.80 -23.77 2.82
CA PRO A 299 16.52 -25.09 3.38
C PRO A 299 15.87 -25.02 4.77
N LEU A 300 15.12 -26.07 5.13
CA LEU A 300 14.57 -26.18 6.48
C LEU A 300 15.72 -26.27 7.51
N PRO A 301 15.57 -25.63 8.68
CA PRO A 301 16.53 -25.77 9.77
C PRO A 301 16.59 -27.22 10.29
N PRO A 302 17.71 -27.62 10.91
CA PRO A 302 17.83 -28.92 11.55
C PRO A 302 16.86 -29.05 12.75
N LEU A 303 16.57 -30.27 13.18
CA LEU A 303 15.77 -30.53 14.39
C LEU A 303 16.65 -30.84 15.61
N THR A 304 17.95 -30.56 15.51
CA THR A 304 18.90 -30.82 16.60
C THR A 304 18.70 -29.80 17.71
N ALA A 305 18.57 -30.27 18.94
CA ALA A 305 18.45 -29.40 20.11
C ALA A 305 19.74 -28.60 20.34
N GLN A 306 19.59 -27.28 20.49
CA GLN A 306 20.65 -26.33 20.78
C GLN A 306 20.31 -25.59 22.07
N GLN A 307 20.99 -25.96 23.16
CA GLN A 307 20.69 -25.45 24.49
C GLN A 307 21.71 -24.41 24.93
N PHE A 308 21.27 -23.17 25.11
CA PHE A 308 22.10 -22.09 25.63
C PHE A 308 21.95 -22.02 27.15
N HIS A 309 23.08 -21.99 27.86
CA HIS A 309 23.14 -21.98 29.32
C HIS A 309 24.01 -20.83 29.81
N GLN A 310 23.70 -20.29 30.99
CA GLN A 310 24.47 -19.20 31.61
C GLN A 310 25.99 -19.50 31.69
N ASN A 311 26.34 -20.73 32.06
CA ASN A 311 27.72 -21.19 32.22
C ASN A 311 28.16 -22.19 31.13
N GLY A 312 27.40 -22.29 30.02
CA GLY A 312 27.61 -23.29 28.96
C GLY A 312 27.91 -22.72 27.57
N GLY A 313 27.77 -21.40 27.37
CA GLY A 313 28.17 -20.75 26.12
C GLY A 313 27.46 -21.28 24.88
N CYS A 314 28.20 -21.33 23.77
CA CYS A 314 27.72 -21.70 22.44
C CYS A 314 27.53 -23.21 22.28
N PRO A 315 26.31 -23.68 21.93
CA PRO A 315 26.05 -25.08 21.65
C PRO A 315 26.86 -25.59 20.44
N ALA A 316 27.15 -26.89 20.43
CA ALA A 316 27.79 -27.53 19.29
C ALA A 316 26.93 -27.37 18.02
N GLY A 317 27.59 -27.09 16.89
CA GLY A 317 26.91 -26.91 15.60
C GLY A 317 26.27 -25.54 15.39
N VAL A 318 26.44 -24.59 16.32
CA VAL A 318 26.05 -23.19 16.11
C VAL A 318 27.23 -22.42 15.52
N ALA A 319 27.08 -21.95 14.28
CA ALA A 319 28.09 -21.12 13.63
C ALA A 319 28.09 -19.69 14.21
N ASN A 320 29.22 -19.00 14.07
CA ASN A 320 29.39 -17.59 14.42
C ASN A 320 28.94 -17.21 15.84
N CYS A 321 29.05 -18.16 16.76
CA CYS A 321 28.70 -18.00 18.15
C CYS A 321 29.95 -17.82 19.00
N THR A 322 29.92 -16.83 19.89
CA THR A 322 30.96 -16.56 20.88
C THR A 322 30.37 -16.61 22.28
N VAL A 323 31.13 -17.12 23.25
CA VAL A 323 30.69 -17.20 24.65
C VAL A 323 30.64 -15.80 25.24
N SER A 324 29.56 -15.48 25.94
CA SER A 324 29.38 -14.23 26.69
C SER A 324 29.28 -14.52 28.20
N PRO A 325 29.49 -13.52 29.08
CA PRO A 325 29.56 -13.75 30.54
C PRO A 325 28.34 -14.44 31.16
N ASN A 326 27.15 -14.32 30.56
CA ASN A 326 25.92 -14.98 31.01
C ASN A 326 25.27 -15.82 29.90
N GLY A 327 26.00 -16.22 28.87
CA GLY A 327 25.44 -17.03 27.79
C GLY A 327 26.26 -16.96 26.51
N ALA A 328 25.65 -16.48 25.43
CA ALA A 328 26.28 -16.46 24.11
C ALA A 328 25.93 -15.22 23.31
N THR A 329 26.76 -14.91 22.32
CA THR A 329 26.54 -13.88 21.30
C THR A 329 26.69 -14.51 19.93
N ILE A 330 25.65 -14.42 19.09
CA ILE A 330 25.71 -14.88 17.69
C ILE A 330 25.87 -13.66 16.79
N THR A 331 26.91 -13.66 15.96
CA THR A 331 27.22 -12.58 15.02
C THR A 331 27.25 -13.09 13.58
N PRO A 332 26.10 -13.09 12.87
CA PRO A 332 26.05 -13.47 11.47
C PRO A 332 27.07 -12.70 10.63
N LEU A 333 27.65 -13.35 9.63
CA LEU A 333 28.46 -12.63 8.65
C LEU A 333 27.54 -11.82 7.73
N PRO A 334 27.99 -10.66 7.21
CA PRO A 334 27.18 -9.87 6.29
C PRO A 334 26.70 -10.68 5.09
N GLY A 335 25.38 -10.74 4.88
CA GLY A 335 24.75 -11.48 3.78
C GLY A 335 24.64 -12.99 4.00
N THR A 336 24.99 -13.53 5.18
CA THR A 336 24.78 -14.94 5.51
C THR A 336 23.52 -15.14 6.35
N VAL A 337 22.97 -16.35 6.27
CA VAL A 337 21.87 -16.81 7.12
C VAL A 337 22.45 -17.73 8.18
N GLU A 338 22.16 -17.47 9.45
CA GLU A 338 22.46 -18.39 10.54
C GLU A 338 21.32 -19.37 10.72
N THR A 339 21.62 -20.65 10.56
CA THR A 339 20.62 -21.71 10.72
C THR A 339 20.78 -22.39 12.07
N LEU A 340 19.73 -22.35 12.88
CA LEU A 340 19.66 -22.96 14.22
C LEU A 340 18.58 -24.04 14.24
N GLY A 341 18.76 -25.01 15.12
CA GLY A 341 17.79 -26.09 15.29
C GLY A 341 16.67 -25.74 16.27
N ASP A 342 16.44 -26.64 17.23
CA ASP A 342 15.53 -26.38 18.35
C ASP A 342 16.25 -25.63 19.46
N VAL A 343 16.04 -24.32 19.52
CA VAL A 343 16.73 -23.42 20.44
C VAL A 343 16.04 -23.40 21.78
N THR A 344 16.81 -23.61 22.86
CA THR A 344 16.27 -23.51 24.22
C THR A 344 17.18 -22.68 25.14
N PHE A 345 16.56 -21.86 25.99
CA PHE A 345 17.22 -21.08 27.04
C PHE A 345 16.65 -21.48 28.40
N ASN A 346 17.53 -21.65 29.39
CA ASN A 346 17.12 -21.99 30.76
C ASN A 346 17.89 -21.17 31.79
N GLY A 347 17.36 -21.06 33.01
CA GLY A 347 18.01 -20.37 34.12
C GLY A 347 18.14 -18.86 33.86
N ASN A 348 19.34 -18.30 34.01
CA ASN A 348 19.64 -16.88 33.71
C ASN A 348 20.46 -16.72 32.42
N ALA A 349 20.31 -17.63 31.46
CA ALA A 349 21.05 -17.55 30.20
C ALA A 349 20.64 -16.31 29.38
N VAL A 350 21.62 -15.61 28.81
CA VAL A 350 21.42 -14.43 27.96
C VAL A 350 21.96 -14.72 26.57
N LEU A 351 21.09 -14.63 25.55
CA LEU A 351 21.49 -14.72 24.15
C LEU A 351 21.49 -13.33 23.52
N HIS A 352 22.68 -12.90 23.10
CA HIS A 352 22.85 -11.68 22.33
C HIS A 352 22.78 -12.00 20.83
N LEU A 353 21.94 -11.26 20.12
CA LEU A 353 21.79 -11.32 18.67
C LEU A 353 22.26 -10.01 18.05
N ARG A 354 23.04 -10.11 16.97
CA ARG A 354 23.47 -8.99 16.15
C ARG A 354 22.79 -9.05 14.79
N ALA A 355 22.88 -7.94 14.05
CA ALA A 355 22.22 -7.79 12.76
C ALA A 355 22.48 -9.00 11.84
N GLY A 356 21.40 -9.54 11.26
CA GLY A 356 21.43 -10.68 10.37
C GLY A 356 20.13 -11.51 10.41
N THR A 357 20.11 -12.54 9.57
CA THR A 357 18.96 -13.44 9.43
C THR A 357 19.21 -14.75 10.15
N TYR A 358 18.28 -15.14 11.00
CA TYR A 358 18.29 -16.35 11.80
C TYR A 358 17.15 -17.26 11.37
N VAL A 359 17.45 -18.40 10.78
CA VAL A 359 16.47 -19.44 10.44
C VAL A 359 16.50 -20.50 11.54
N ILE A 360 15.40 -20.63 12.28
CA ILE A 360 15.32 -21.48 13.45
C ILE A 360 14.18 -22.50 13.33
N ASN A 361 14.31 -23.70 13.91
CA ASN A 361 13.18 -24.63 13.92
C ASN A 361 12.16 -24.23 14.99
N SER A 362 12.62 -24.08 16.23
CA SER A 362 11.79 -23.62 17.36
C SER A 362 12.64 -22.82 18.34
N LEU A 363 11.99 -22.01 19.18
CA LEU A 363 12.64 -21.27 20.24
C LEU A 363 11.79 -21.31 21.50
N THR A 364 12.38 -21.83 22.58
CA THR A 364 11.77 -21.87 23.91
C THR A 364 12.67 -21.19 24.94
N GLN A 365 12.18 -20.13 25.57
CA GLN A 365 12.83 -19.40 26.65
C GLN A 365 12.16 -19.74 27.99
N ASN A 366 12.93 -20.26 28.96
CA ASN A 366 12.45 -20.65 30.29
C ASN A 366 13.26 -19.99 31.42
N GLY A 367 12.69 -19.92 32.62
CA GLY A 367 13.36 -19.31 33.78
C GLY A 367 13.45 -17.79 33.65
N ASN A 368 14.57 -17.20 34.08
CA ASN A 368 14.86 -15.76 33.94
C ASN A 368 15.80 -15.48 32.75
N SER A 369 15.77 -16.34 31.73
CA SER A 369 16.59 -16.16 30.54
C SER A 369 16.08 -14.97 29.72
N GLN A 370 16.95 -14.45 28.84
CA GLN A 370 16.68 -13.24 28.07
C GLN A 370 17.34 -13.30 26.69
N ILE A 371 16.67 -12.75 25.69
CA ILE A 371 17.27 -12.42 24.39
C ILE A 371 17.56 -10.93 24.35
N VAL A 372 18.76 -10.54 23.90
CA VAL A 372 19.18 -9.14 23.78
C VAL A 372 19.51 -8.85 22.32
N ILE A 373 18.91 -7.78 21.78
CA ILE A 373 19.20 -7.29 20.43
C ILE A 373 20.31 -6.24 20.54
N ASP A 374 21.55 -6.64 20.22
CA ASP A 374 22.72 -5.77 20.27
C ASP A 374 22.78 -4.82 19.07
N SER A 375 22.35 -5.29 17.89
CA SER A 375 22.26 -4.48 16.67
C SER A 375 21.20 -5.04 15.73
N GLY A 376 20.48 -4.16 15.03
CA GLY A 376 19.45 -4.54 14.05
C GLY A 376 19.88 -4.24 12.60
N PRO A 377 19.14 -4.77 11.60
CA PRO A 377 17.95 -5.60 11.78
C PRO A 377 18.30 -7.06 12.11
N VAL A 378 17.58 -7.64 13.07
CA VAL A 378 17.55 -9.07 13.37
C VAL A 378 16.25 -9.65 12.81
N VAL A 379 16.34 -10.59 11.89
CA VAL A 379 15.18 -11.28 11.32
C VAL A 379 15.18 -12.73 11.76
N ILE A 380 14.18 -13.14 12.53
CA ILE A 380 14.00 -14.51 13.01
C ILE A 380 12.91 -15.19 12.17
N GLN A 381 13.29 -16.17 11.38
CA GLN A 381 12.36 -16.99 10.60
C GLN A 381 12.19 -18.35 11.25
N ILE A 382 10.94 -18.69 11.59
CA ILE A 382 10.62 -19.92 12.33
C ILE A 382 10.03 -20.96 11.38
N ALA A 383 10.58 -22.18 11.37
CA ALA A 383 10.02 -23.29 10.59
C ALA A 383 8.88 -24.02 11.34
N GLY A 384 9.07 -24.26 12.63
CA GLY A 384 8.08 -24.87 13.52
C GLY A 384 7.72 -26.30 13.18
N LYS A 385 8.72 -27.17 12.95
CA LYS A 385 8.52 -28.57 12.55
C LYS A 385 8.85 -29.57 13.65
N ASP A 386 8.06 -30.65 13.74
CA ASP A 386 8.36 -31.79 14.62
C ASP A 386 9.22 -32.84 13.90
N SER A 387 9.65 -33.88 14.63
CA SER A 387 10.49 -34.97 14.10
C SER A 387 9.85 -35.79 12.97
N SER A 388 8.54 -35.69 12.79
CA SER A 388 7.78 -36.33 11.69
C SER A 388 7.54 -35.39 10.49
N GLY A 389 8.00 -34.14 10.56
CA GLY A 389 7.73 -33.10 9.55
C GLY A 389 6.37 -32.39 9.72
N GLY A 390 5.64 -32.72 10.79
CA GLY A 390 4.41 -32.03 11.19
C GLY A 390 4.68 -30.64 11.77
N ASN A 391 3.62 -29.89 12.08
CA ASN A 391 3.74 -28.57 12.71
C ASN A 391 3.82 -28.71 14.24
N LEU A 392 4.78 -28.02 14.86
CA LEU A 392 4.82 -27.88 16.31
C LEU A 392 3.61 -27.10 16.82
N ALA A 393 3.06 -27.53 17.95
CA ALA A 393 1.95 -26.85 18.61
C ALA A 393 2.35 -25.46 19.12
N THR A 394 3.58 -25.30 19.63
CA THR A 394 4.12 -24.03 20.15
C THR A 394 5.58 -23.87 19.70
N PRO A 395 5.84 -23.39 18.48
CA PRO A 395 7.19 -23.27 17.94
C PRO A 395 7.96 -22.05 18.49
N LEU A 396 7.26 -21.07 19.05
CA LEU A 396 7.84 -19.93 19.74
C LEU A 396 7.21 -19.79 21.11
N MET A 397 8.04 -19.87 22.14
CA MET A 397 7.65 -19.63 23.52
C MET A 397 8.71 -18.74 24.17
N ILE A 398 8.34 -17.50 24.46
CA ILE A 398 9.17 -16.56 25.20
C ILE A 398 8.58 -16.41 26.59
N ASN A 399 9.16 -17.10 27.58
CA ASN A 399 8.87 -16.89 29.00
C ASN A 399 10.11 -16.31 29.71
N GLY A 400 9.95 -15.73 30.90
CA GLY A 400 11.06 -15.16 31.68
C GLY A 400 11.22 -13.65 31.50
N ASN A 401 12.46 -13.17 31.34
CA ASN A 401 12.77 -11.73 31.22
C ASN A 401 12.54 -11.18 29.79
N GLY A 402 11.81 -11.92 28.96
CA GLY A 402 11.40 -11.52 27.62
C GLY A 402 12.57 -11.24 26.68
N ILE A 403 12.34 -10.28 25.78
CA ILE A 403 13.32 -9.80 24.80
C ILE A 403 13.69 -8.36 25.16
N SER A 404 14.97 -8.04 25.17
CA SER A 404 15.48 -6.68 25.32
C SER A 404 15.86 -6.11 23.96
N ASN A 405 15.10 -5.11 23.51
CA ASN A 405 15.43 -4.27 22.38
C ASN A 405 15.43 -2.80 22.85
N PRO A 406 16.50 -2.34 23.50
CA PRO A 406 16.54 -1.05 24.21
C PRO A 406 16.45 0.16 23.28
N SER A 407 16.53 -0.04 21.97
CA SER A 407 16.27 1.00 20.98
C SER A 407 14.79 1.37 20.87
N TYR A 408 13.89 0.51 21.36
CA TYR A 408 12.46 0.57 21.14
C TYR A 408 12.07 0.63 19.65
N SER A 409 12.99 0.33 18.73
CA SER A 409 12.71 0.28 17.30
C SER A 409 12.32 -1.15 16.92
N PRO A 410 11.06 -1.40 16.53
CA PRO A 410 10.61 -2.70 16.09
C PRO A 410 11.25 -3.12 14.76
N ASN A 411 11.81 -2.17 13.97
CA ASN A 411 12.61 -2.49 12.78
C ASN A 411 13.92 -3.25 13.12
N ASN A 412 14.38 -3.20 14.37
CA ASN A 412 15.56 -3.94 14.79
C ASN A 412 15.28 -5.41 15.07
N LEU A 413 14.01 -5.82 15.21
CA LEU A 413 13.63 -7.21 15.45
C LEU A 413 12.33 -7.56 14.74
N GLU A 414 12.43 -8.45 13.76
CA GLU A 414 11.29 -9.03 13.06
C GLU A 414 11.22 -10.54 13.30
N ILE A 415 10.03 -11.05 13.63
CA ILE A 415 9.75 -12.47 13.81
C ILE A 415 8.74 -12.89 12.73
N ILE A 416 9.12 -13.84 11.89
CA ILE A 416 8.32 -14.32 10.76
C ILE A 416 8.00 -15.81 10.98
N TYR A 417 6.71 -16.15 10.88
CA TYR A 417 6.25 -17.53 11.00
C TYR A 417 5.10 -17.84 10.04
N ALA A 418 5.30 -18.81 9.16
CA ALA A 418 4.32 -19.19 8.14
C ALA A 418 3.32 -20.28 8.60
N GLY A 419 3.65 -20.99 9.69
CA GLY A 419 2.87 -22.14 10.16
C GLY A 419 1.67 -21.78 11.02
N THR A 420 1.07 -22.80 11.64
CA THR A 420 -0.20 -22.70 12.40
C THR A 420 -0.04 -22.88 13.91
N GLY A 421 1.17 -23.17 14.39
CA GLY A 421 1.45 -23.34 15.82
C GLY A 421 1.24 -22.03 16.58
N GLN A 422 0.88 -22.12 17.86
CA GLN A 422 0.69 -20.96 18.72
C GLN A 422 2.03 -20.28 19.03
N LEU A 423 2.10 -18.96 18.90
CA LEU A 423 3.22 -18.17 19.39
C LEU A 423 2.88 -17.61 20.77
N GLN A 424 3.76 -17.82 21.74
CA GLN A 424 3.60 -17.29 23.09
C GLN A 424 4.73 -16.30 23.37
N LEU A 425 4.38 -15.04 23.65
CA LEU A 425 5.35 -13.98 23.90
C LEU A 425 5.04 -13.28 25.22
N ALA A 426 5.95 -13.41 26.19
CA ALA A 426 5.95 -12.56 27.37
C ALA A 426 6.70 -11.25 27.09
N GLY A 427 6.08 -10.10 27.39
CA GLY A 427 6.73 -8.80 27.33
C GLY A 427 7.73 -8.61 28.48
N GLY A 428 8.83 -7.91 28.22
CA GLY A 428 9.76 -7.36 29.20
C GLY A 428 9.91 -5.84 29.04
N ASP A 429 10.57 -5.18 29.99
CA ASP A 429 10.62 -3.70 30.12
C ASP A 429 11.08 -2.93 28.85
N THR A 430 11.78 -3.60 27.94
CA THR A 430 12.31 -3.02 26.70
C THR A 430 11.98 -3.87 25.48
N THR A 431 10.91 -4.68 25.51
CA THR A 431 10.53 -5.51 24.37
C THR A 431 9.93 -4.67 23.25
N SER A 432 10.62 -4.58 22.11
CA SER A 432 10.06 -4.06 20.86
C SER A 432 10.31 -4.99 19.66
N ALA A 433 9.26 -5.36 18.94
CA ALA A 433 9.34 -6.29 17.81
C ALA A 433 8.22 -6.10 16.78
N LEU A 434 8.47 -6.57 15.56
CA LEU A 434 7.45 -6.90 14.56
C LEU A 434 7.20 -8.41 14.58
N VAL A 435 5.93 -8.82 14.65
CA VAL A 435 5.56 -10.23 14.56
C VAL A 435 4.64 -10.43 13.35
N TYR A 436 5.10 -11.19 12.37
CA TYR A 436 4.36 -11.51 11.16
C TYR A 436 4.05 -13.01 11.09
N ALA A 437 2.84 -13.38 11.53
CA ALA A 437 2.39 -14.76 11.60
C ALA A 437 0.90 -14.92 11.23
N PRO A 438 0.52 -14.68 9.95
CA PRO A 438 -0.89 -14.54 9.54
C PRO A 438 -1.73 -15.82 9.68
N ASN A 439 -1.11 -16.99 9.86
CA ASN A 439 -1.78 -18.28 9.98
C ASN A 439 -1.77 -18.84 11.42
N ALA A 440 -1.14 -18.15 12.36
CA ALA A 440 -0.93 -18.61 13.72
C ALA A 440 -1.81 -17.86 14.72
N THR A 441 -2.07 -18.48 15.86
CA THR A 441 -2.57 -17.76 17.03
C THR A 441 -1.39 -17.23 17.83
N ALA A 442 -1.42 -15.98 18.25
CA ALA A 442 -0.43 -15.41 19.15
C ALA A 442 -1.06 -15.07 20.51
N THR A 443 -0.33 -15.28 21.58
CA THR A 443 -0.73 -14.89 22.93
C THR A 443 0.37 -14.05 23.54
N PHE A 444 0.02 -12.82 23.92
CA PHE A 444 0.91 -11.88 24.57
C PHE A 444 0.54 -11.81 26.05
N SER A 445 1.52 -11.93 26.94
CA SER A 445 1.30 -11.92 28.38
C SER A 445 2.45 -11.19 29.09
N GLY A 446 2.29 -10.93 30.40
CA GLY A 446 3.29 -10.20 31.19
C GLY A 446 2.73 -8.90 31.77
N GLY A 447 3.43 -8.35 32.77
CA GLY A 447 3.09 -7.06 33.40
C GLY A 447 3.84 -5.86 32.83
N ALA A 448 4.63 -6.07 31.77
CA ALA A 448 5.43 -5.05 31.10
C ALA A 448 4.88 -4.75 29.70
N ASP A 449 5.18 -3.55 29.21
CA ASP A 449 4.75 -3.06 27.90
C ASP A 449 5.41 -3.82 26.75
N LEU A 450 4.71 -3.93 25.61
CA LEU A 450 5.28 -4.45 24.37
C LEU A 450 5.14 -3.44 23.24
N TYR A 451 6.28 -2.99 22.72
CA TYR A 451 6.39 -1.91 21.76
C TYR A 451 6.49 -2.43 20.31
N GLY A 452 5.95 -1.71 19.35
CA GLY A 452 5.98 -2.07 17.92
C GLY A 452 4.60 -2.40 17.35
N ALA A 453 4.53 -3.33 16.39
CA ALA A 453 3.23 -3.75 15.84
C ALA A 453 2.62 -4.87 16.68
N VAL A 454 2.37 -4.61 17.97
CA VAL A 454 1.56 -5.49 18.83
C VAL A 454 0.63 -4.72 19.81
N LEU A 455 1.17 -3.91 20.73
CA LEU A 455 0.39 -3.18 21.77
C LEU A 455 0.57 -1.66 21.67
N HIS A 456 1.80 -1.16 21.86
CA HIS A 456 2.13 0.24 21.61
C HIS A 456 2.61 0.38 20.18
N TYR A 457 1.79 0.98 19.30
CA TYR A 457 2.12 1.12 17.89
C TYR A 457 3.25 2.13 17.67
N ASP A 458 4.34 1.72 17.00
CA ASP A 458 5.38 2.64 16.58
C ASP A 458 4.96 3.37 15.30
N ARG A 459 4.73 4.69 15.40
CA ARG A 459 4.35 5.51 14.25
C ARG A 459 5.45 5.60 13.21
N HIS A 460 6.71 5.35 13.57
CA HIS A 460 7.81 5.35 12.61
C HIS A 460 7.63 4.25 11.53
N LEU A 461 6.94 3.15 11.86
CA LEU A 461 6.60 2.07 10.92
C LEU A 461 5.79 2.56 9.71
N GLN A 462 5.04 3.66 9.84
CA GLN A 462 4.29 4.25 8.73
C GLN A 462 5.20 4.72 7.59
N THR A 463 6.47 4.99 7.91
CA THR A 463 7.47 5.51 6.98
C THR A 463 8.60 4.52 6.71
N SER A 464 8.91 3.64 7.65
CA SER A 464 10.02 2.69 7.51
C SER A 464 9.61 1.35 6.89
N ALA A 465 8.35 0.93 7.03
CA ALA A 465 7.84 -0.36 6.55
C ALA A 465 6.69 -0.16 5.57
N VAL A 466 7.03 0.13 4.31
CA VAL A 466 6.07 0.46 3.25
C VAL A 466 6.09 -0.56 2.11
N THR A 467 4.93 -0.81 1.53
CA THR A 467 4.77 -1.53 0.26
C THR A 467 4.22 -0.58 -0.80
N ALA A 468 4.40 -0.97 -2.06
CA ALA A 468 3.89 -0.21 -3.19
C ALA A 468 2.39 -0.50 -3.36
N GLY A 469 1.53 0.49 -3.07
CA GLY A 469 0.08 0.39 -3.18
C GLY A 469 -0.41 0.20 -4.62
N ASN A 470 -1.73 0.14 -4.82
CA ASN A 470 -2.30 0.03 -6.16
C ASN A 470 -2.09 1.31 -6.98
N TYR A 471 -2.06 1.16 -8.30
CA TYR A 471 -2.15 2.31 -9.19
C TYR A 471 -3.53 2.95 -9.10
N MET A 472 -3.57 4.28 -9.13
CA MET A 472 -4.79 5.07 -9.06
C MET A 472 -4.70 6.23 -10.05
N MET A 473 -5.85 6.54 -10.67
CA MET A 473 -6.02 7.72 -11.52
C MET A 473 -6.78 8.77 -10.69
N SER A 474 -6.09 9.83 -10.28
CA SER A 474 -6.58 10.76 -9.24
C SER A 474 -7.17 12.06 -9.79
N THR A 475 -6.86 12.44 -11.03
CA THR A 475 -7.38 13.64 -11.67
C THR A 475 -7.85 13.35 -13.09
N PHE A 476 -8.90 14.06 -13.53
CA PHE A 476 -9.41 14.02 -14.90
C PHE A 476 -9.97 15.40 -15.27
N THR A 477 -9.32 16.09 -16.20
CA THR A 477 -9.75 17.41 -16.69
C THR A 477 -9.66 17.46 -18.20
N TRP A 478 -10.40 18.35 -18.84
CA TRP A 478 -10.37 18.49 -20.29
C TRP A 478 -10.57 19.95 -20.70
N LYS A 479 -10.01 20.33 -21.85
CA LYS A 479 -10.16 21.66 -22.45
C LYS A 479 -10.31 21.55 -23.97
N SER A 480 -10.97 22.53 -24.57
CA SER A 480 -11.14 22.63 -26.02
C SER A 480 -10.36 23.80 -26.58
N TYR A 481 -9.93 23.67 -27.84
CA TYR A 481 -9.22 24.70 -28.58
C TYR A 481 -10.07 25.33 -29.67
#